data_AF-A0A2T0VJ06-F1
#
_entry.id   AF-A0A2T0VJ06-F1
#
_cell.length_a   1.000
_cell.length_b   1.000
_cell.length_c   1.000
_cell.angle_alpha   90.00
_cell.angle_beta   90.00
_cell.angle_gamma   90.00
#
_symmetry.space_group_name_H-M   'P 1'
#
loop_
_entity.id
_entity.type
_entity.pdbx_description
1 polymer ?
#
loop_
_entity_poly.entity_id
_entity_poly.type
_entity_poly.pdbx_seq_one_letter_code
_entity_poly.pdbx_strand_id
1 'polypeptide(L)'
;MITASPLNPLGPFWAADKPAGTFTVQLDNDSEEIPYTTATALFRDTASGYSFTIASTPIVEDEIDFAWPVFNSSGLYEILVTLADATGHKVRLNALPLVIQAADGWHTLDSARSQWIDAPDPDDVLFILLESAKTQCLAFAPNLEAAAQWVPAHYKQAQLMQARALWQSTKANASDSINAEGFTVTVFPMDRTVKNLLRPKRGVPSVF
;
A
#
# COMPACT_ATOMS: atom_id res chain seq x y z
N MET A 1 -19.22 -19.28 1.79
CA MET A 1 -18.16 -18.90 0.81
C MET A 1 -16.88 -18.87 1.61
N ILE A 2 -15.83 -19.62 1.23
CA ILE A 2 -14.64 -19.68 2.08
C ILE A 2 -13.93 -18.34 2.01
N THR A 3 -13.72 -17.73 3.17
CA THR A 3 -12.96 -16.49 3.30
C THR A 3 -11.66 -16.78 4.05
N ALA A 4 -10.66 -15.96 3.78
CA ALA A 4 -9.39 -15.99 4.50
C ALA A 4 -9.21 -14.66 5.18
N SER A 5 -8.93 -14.71 6.48
CA SER A 5 -8.59 -13.54 7.27
C SER A 5 -7.21 -13.76 7.89
N PRO A 6 -6.31 -12.77 7.79
CA PRO A 6 -5.03 -12.86 8.48
C PRO A 6 -5.27 -12.74 9.99
N LEU A 7 -4.71 -13.66 10.77
CA LEU A 7 -4.77 -13.60 12.24
C LEU A 7 -3.82 -12.55 12.82
N ASN A 8 -2.71 -12.31 12.13
CA ASN A 8 -1.70 -11.33 12.52
C ASN A 8 -1.76 -10.11 11.58
N PRO A 9 -1.44 -8.90 12.07
CA PRO A 9 -1.38 -7.71 11.24
C PRO A 9 -0.37 -7.90 10.09
N LEU A 10 -0.82 -7.65 8.86
CA LEU A 10 -0.02 -7.74 7.65
C LEU A 10 0.82 -6.47 7.45
N GLY A 11 1.76 -6.22 8.37
CA GLY A 11 2.76 -5.16 8.25
C GLY A 11 2.63 -4.03 9.28
N PRO A 12 3.40 -2.94 9.10
CA PRO A 12 4.22 -2.64 7.93
C PRO A 12 5.51 -3.48 7.80
N PHE A 13 5.82 -3.91 6.58
CA PHE A 13 7.08 -4.59 6.25
C PHE A 13 8.02 -3.68 5.46
N TRP A 14 9.31 -4.02 5.45
CA TRP A 14 10.36 -3.24 4.79
C TRP A 14 11.04 -4.05 3.69
N ALA A 15 11.43 -3.37 2.61
CA ALA A 15 12.23 -3.98 1.56
C ALA A 15 13.58 -4.47 2.13
N ALA A 16 14.04 -5.62 1.65
CA ALA A 16 15.20 -6.39 2.10
C ALA A 16 15.14 -6.92 3.55
N ASP A 17 14.04 -6.69 4.27
CA ASP A 17 13.81 -7.28 5.58
C ASP A 17 13.16 -8.67 5.44
N LYS A 18 13.48 -9.54 6.39
CA LYS A 18 12.83 -10.84 6.55
C LYS A 18 12.14 -10.85 7.92
N PRO A 19 10.81 -10.72 7.95
CA PRO A 19 10.07 -10.79 9.20
C PRO A 19 10.38 -12.10 9.92
N ALA A 20 10.64 -12.00 11.23
CA ALA A 20 10.78 -13.19 12.06
C ALA A 20 9.40 -13.84 12.22
N GLY A 21 9.30 -15.14 11.89
CA GLY A 21 8.10 -15.94 12.11
C GLY A 21 7.37 -16.37 10.84
N THR A 22 6.15 -16.84 11.05
CA THR A 22 5.17 -17.21 10.03
C THR A 22 4.01 -16.21 10.04
N PHE A 23 3.25 -16.15 8.95
CA PHE A 23 1.92 -15.54 8.99
C PHE A 23 0.86 -16.61 8.89
N THR A 24 -0.13 -16.46 9.76
CA THR A 24 -1.22 -17.40 9.89
C THR A 24 -2.44 -16.82 9.19
N VAL A 25 -2.99 -17.58 8.27
CA VAL A 25 -4.26 -17.29 7.62
C VAL A 25 -5.30 -18.23 8.23
N GLN A 26 -6.31 -17.65 8.87
CA GLN A 26 -7.46 -18.41 9.34
C GLN A 26 -8.45 -18.52 8.19
N LEU A 27 -8.89 -19.75 7.93
CA LEU A 27 -9.96 -20.04 7.01
C LEU A 27 -11.28 -19.98 7.77
N ASP A 28 -12.23 -19.21 7.24
CA ASP A 28 -13.58 -19.17 7.78
C ASP A 28 -14.56 -19.75 6.75
N ASN A 29 -15.36 -20.71 7.19
CA ASN A 29 -16.38 -21.37 6.40
C ASN A 29 -17.67 -21.45 7.22
N ASP A 30 -18.67 -20.66 6.82
CA ASP A 30 -19.92 -20.44 7.55
C ASP A 30 -20.76 -21.70 7.87
N SER A 31 -20.43 -22.88 7.32
CA SER A 31 -21.36 -24.02 7.39
C SER A 31 -20.79 -25.43 7.34
N GLU A 32 -19.50 -25.67 7.03
CA GLU A 32 -18.97 -27.03 6.87
C GLU A 32 -17.48 -27.14 7.21
N GLU A 33 -17.05 -28.36 7.57
CA GLU A 33 -15.65 -28.75 7.66
C GLU A 33 -14.92 -28.46 6.33
N ILE A 34 -13.71 -27.91 6.40
CA ILE A 34 -12.96 -27.47 5.23
C ILE A 34 -12.34 -28.71 4.55
N PRO A 35 -12.78 -29.13 3.34
CA PRO A 35 -12.33 -30.38 2.72
C PRO A 35 -10.93 -30.29 2.08
N TYR A 36 -10.22 -29.19 2.30
CA TYR A 36 -8.91 -28.92 1.71
C TYR A 36 -7.81 -29.38 2.66
N THR A 37 -6.77 -30.00 2.11
CA THR A 37 -5.67 -30.57 2.90
C THR A 37 -4.41 -29.73 2.83
N THR A 38 -4.26 -28.96 1.75
CA THR A 38 -3.06 -28.16 1.50
C THR A 38 -3.38 -26.78 0.95
N ALA A 39 -2.49 -25.84 1.17
CA ALA A 39 -2.59 -24.48 0.66
C ALA A 39 -1.26 -24.03 0.05
N THR A 40 -1.36 -23.12 -0.91
CA THR A 40 -0.22 -22.46 -1.56
C THR A 40 -0.45 -20.95 -1.55
N ALA A 41 0.58 -20.18 -1.23
CA ALA A 41 0.52 -18.72 -1.25
C ALA A 41 1.35 -18.18 -2.41
N LEU A 42 0.72 -17.39 -3.29
CA LEU A 42 1.38 -16.65 -4.36
C LEU A 42 1.45 -15.19 -3.96
N PHE A 43 2.64 -14.62 -3.93
CA PHE A 43 2.85 -13.19 -3.74
C PHE A 43 3.03 -12.55 -5.11
N ARG A 44 2.26 -11.51 -5.39
CA ARG A 44 2.31 -10.78 -6.65
C ARG A 44 2.54 -9.31 -6.39
N ASP A 45 3.62 -8.77 -6.93
CA ASP A 45 3.84 -7.33 -7.02
C ASP A 45 2.92 -6.75 -8.09
N THR A 46 2.05 -5.81 -7.69
CA THR A 46 1.06 -5.19 -8.57
C THR A 46 1.69 -4.24 -9.60
N ALA A 47 2.87 -3.69 -9.33
CA ALA A 47 3.52 -2.74 -10.22
C ALA A 47 4.43 -3.43 -11.25
N SER A 48 5.28 -4.36 -10.80
CA SER A 48 6.24 -5.02 -11.68
C SER A 48 5.71 -6.30 -12.33
N GLY A 49 4.61 -6.87 -11.80
CA GLY A 49 4.13 -8.20 -12.17
C GLY A 49 5.03 -9.34 -11.68
N TYR A 50 6.10 -9.03 -10.94
CA TYR A 50 6.94 -10.03 -10.29
C TYR A 50 6.09 -10.86 -9.33
N SER A 51 6.27 -12.17 -9.36
CA SER A 51 5.57 -13.05 -8.43
C SER A 51 6.45 -14.21 -8.01
N PHE A 52 6.18 -14.71 -6.82
CA PHE A 52 6.83 -15.90 -6.30
C PHE A 52 5.84 -16.68 -5.44
N THR A 53 6.04 -18.00 -5.39
CA THR A 53 5.12 -18.93 -4.75
C THR A 53 5.82 -19.56 -3.56
N ILE A 54 5.16 -19.54 -2.40
CA ILE A 54 5.57 -20.37 -1.26
C ILE A 54 5.11 -21.80 -1.52
N ALA A 55 5.99 -22.75 -1.20
CA ALA A 55 5.69 -24.18 -1.31
C ALA A 55 4.40 -24.54 -0.55
N SER A 56 3.81 -25.66 -0.95
CA SER A 56 2.55 -26.11 -0.36
C SER A 56 2.72 -26.41 1.14
N THR A 57 1.83 -25.85 1.95
CA THR A 57 1.76 -26.03 3.41
C THR A 57 0.50 -26.83 3.75
N PRO A 58 0.56 -27.77 4.72
CA PRO A 58 -0.64 -28.42 5.24
C PRO A 58 -1.57 -27.42 5.94
N ILE A 59 -2.88 -27.68 5.88
CA ILE A 59 -3.88 -26.97 6.67
C ILE A 59 -4.03 -27.72 8.00
N VAL A 60 -3.94 -27.01 9.13
CA VAL A 60 -4.03 -27.60 10.49
C VAL A 60 -5.06 -26.80 11.27
N GLU A 61 -6.13 -27.43 11.74
CA GLU A 61 -7.18 -26.77 12.53
C GLU A 61 -7.74 -25.49 11.87
N ASP A 62 -7.97 -25.54 10.55
CA ASP A 62 -8.42 -24.41 9.72
C ASP A 62 -7.45 -23.21 9.65
N GLU A 63 -6.23 -23.39 10.16
CA GLU A 63 -5.15 -22.42 10.09
C GLU A 63 -4.07 -22.86 9.08
N ILE A 64 -3.45 -21.86 8.45
CA ILE A 64 -2.34 -22.07 7.53
C ILE A 64 -1.19 -21.15 7.91
N ASP A 65 -0.06 -21.75 8.25
CA ASP A 65 1.18 -21.03 8.56
C ASP A 65 2.12 -20.97 7.35
N PHE A 66 2.32 -19.77 6.82
CA PHE A 66 3.27 -19.53 5.74
C PHE A 66 4.52 -18.84 6.28
N ALA A 67 5.71 -19.31 5.86
CA ALA A 67 6.96 -18.64 6.18
C ALA A 67 7.13 -17.35 5.36
N TRP A 68 7.54 -16.25 5.99
CA TRP A 68 7.75 -15.02 5.23
C TRP A 68 8.91 -15.13 4.22
N PRO A 69 8.68 -14.68 2.97
CA PRO A 69 9.72 -14.55 1.95
C PRO A 69 10.56 -13.29 2.21
N VAL A 70 11.66 -13.15 1.48
CA VAL A 70 12.42 -11.90 1.44
C VAL A 70 11.90 -11.04 0.29
N PHE A 71 11.50 -9.81 0.59
CA PHE A 71 11.00 -8.86 -0.41
C PHE A 71 12.14 -7.99 -0.93
N ASN A 72 12.46 -8.07 -2.21
CA ASN A 72 13.58 -7.33 -2.80
C ASN A 72 13.19 -5.92 -3.27
N SER A 73 11.90 -5.66 -3.50
CA SER A 73 11.38 -4.37 -3.92
C SER A 73 10.27 -3.90 -2.99
N SER A 74 10.27 -2.60 -2.69
CA SER A 74 9.14 -1.92 -2.06
C SER A 74 7.99 -1.78 -3.05
N GLY A 75 6.76 -1.84 -2.56
CA GLY A 75 5.57 -1.72 -3.38
C GLY A 75 4.35 -2.32 -2.71
N LEU A 76 3.26 -2.39 -3.48
CA LEU A 76 2.03 -3.05 -3.08
C LEU A 76 2.01 -4.46 -3.66
N TYR A 77 1.90 -5.44 -2.76
CA TYR A 77 1.82 -6.84 -3.06
C TYR A 77 0.43 -7.36 -2.76
N GLU A 78 0.04 -8.40 -3.47
CA GLU A 78 -1.17 -9.16 -3.21
C GLU A 78 -0.78 -10.59 -2.86
N ILE A 79 -1.35 -11.09 -1.77
CA ILE A 79 -1.23 -12.48 -1.34
C ILE A 79 -2.45 -13.23 -1.87
N LEU A 80 -2.20 -14.17 -2.79
CA LEU A 80 -3.21 -15.02 -3.40
C LEU A 80 -3.07 -16.43 -2.82
N VAL A 81 -3.96 -16.78 -1.90
CA VAL A 81 -3.99 -18.12 -1.30
C VAL A 81 -4.83 -19.03 -2.17
N THR A 82 -4.28 -20.19 -2.54
CA THR A 82 -4.98 -21.24 -3.29
C THR A 82 -4.97 -22.52 -2.48
N LEU A 83 -6.16 -22.99 -2.11
CA LEU A 83 -6.40 -24.24 -1.41
C LEU A 83 -6.49 -25.39 -2.41
N ALA A 84 -6.02 -26.58 -2.01
CA ALA A 84 -6.13 -27.80 -2.78
C ALA A 84 -6.56 -28.97 -1.90
N ASP A 85 -7.50 -29.78 -2.41
CA ASP A 85 -7.96 -31.01 -1.77
C ASP A 85 -7.07 -32.21 -2.17
N ALA A 86 -7.38 -33.39 -1.62
CA ALA A 86 -6.67 -34.63 -1.94
C ALA A 86 -6.93 -35.13 -3.39
N THR A 87 -7.98 -34.64 -4.05
CA THR A 87 -8.38 -35.07 -5.40
C THR A 87 -7.85 -34.14 -6.51
N GLY A 88 -7.27 -33.00 -6.14
CA GLY A 88 -6.71 -31.99 -7.02
C GLY A 88 -7.64 -30.81 -7.34
N HIS A 89 -8.85 -30.73 -6.76
CA HIS A 89 -9.70 -29.55 -6.83
C HIS A 89 -9.03 -28.38 -6.12
N LYS A 90 -9.06 -27.20 -6.77
CA LYS A 90 -8.42 -25.99 -6.28
C LYS A 90 -9.42 -24.87 -6.14
N VAL A 91 -9.34 -24.15 -5.02
CA VAL A 91 -10.11 -22.93 -4.78
C VAL A 91 -9.15 -21.80 -4.44
N ARG A 92 -9.29 -20.67 -5.14
CA ARG A 92 -8.54 -19.45 -4.87
C ARG A 92 -9.37 -18.53 -3.99
N LEU A 93 -8.76 -18.04 -2.92
CA LEU A 93 -9.37 -17.11 -1.97
C LEU A 93 -9.19 -15.65 -2.45
N ASN A 94 -9.84 -14.73 -1.74
CA ASN A 94 -9.70 -13.30 -1.99
C ASN A 94 -8.25 -12.86 -1.79
N ALA A 95 -7.80 -11.91 -2.62
CA ALA A 95 -6.46 -11.35 -2.50
C ALA A 95 -6.33 -10.51 -1.24
N LEU A 96 -5.30 -10.77 -0.43
CA LEU A 96 -4.98 -9.95 0.73
C LEU A 96 -3.93 -8.90 0.34
N PRO A 97 -4.19 -7.60 0.50
CA PRO A 97 -3.22 -6.57 0.20
C PRO A 97 -2.09 -6.57 1.24
N LEU A 98 -0.88 -6.33 0.79
CA LEU A 98 0.33 -6.29 1.60
C LEU A 98 1.21 -5.11 1.16
N VAL A 99 1.58 -4.25 2.10
CA VAL A 99 2.45 -3.10 1.79
C VAL A 99 3.88 -3.38 2.23
N ILE A 100 4.82 -3.25 1.29
CA ILE A 100 6.27 -3.29 1.55
C ILE A 100 6.84 -1.89 1.34
N GLN A 101 7.37 -1.28 2.40
CA GLN A 101 7.89 0.09 2.38
C GLN A 101 9.38 0.15 2.05
N ALA A 102 9.79 1.27 1.45
CA ALA A 102 11.19 1.61 1.25
C ALA A 102 11.72 2.46 2.41
N ALA A 103 12.96 2.22 2.83
CA ALA A 103 13.70 3.11 3.74
C ALA A 103 14.38 4.27 2.97
N ASP A 104 13.63 4.95 2.11
CA ASP A 104 14.12 6.02 1.23
C ASP A 104 14.08 7.42 1.88
N GLY A 105 13.65 7.46 3.14
CA GLY A 105 13.56 8.68 3.92
C GLY A 105 12.32 9.52 3.64
N TRP A 106 11.32 9.09 2.85
CA TRP A 106 10.01 9.76 2.76
C TRP A 106 9.09 9.39 3.93
N HIS A 107 7.83 9.86 3.92
CA HIS A 107 6.87 9.42 4.92
C HIS A 107 6.52 7.93 4.76
N THR A 108 6.63 7.21 5.88
CA THR A 108 6.11 5.85 6.06
C THR A 108 4.64 5.89 6.46
N LEU A 109 3.94 4.74 6.38
CA LEU A 109 2.58 4.55 6.88
C LEU A 109 2.45 5.02 8.34
N ASP A 110 3.31 4.54 9.23
CA ASP A 110 3.29 4.91 10.65
C ASP A 110 3.49 6.42 10.85
N SER A 111 4.46 7.00 10.15
CA SER A 111 4.75 8.43 10.27
C SER A 111 3.59 9.28 9.74
N ALA A 112 2.93 8.83 8.67
CA ALA A 112 1.77 9.52 8.10
C ALA A 112 0.59 9.44 9.07
N ARG A 113 0.27 8.26 9.61
CA ARG A 113 -0.80 8.07 10.61
C ARG A 113 -0.58 8.90 11.87
N SER A 114 0.67 8.98 12.34
CA SER A 114 1.00 9.78 13.53
C SER A 114 0.73 11.29 13.36
N GLN A 115 0.86 11.80 12.14
CA GLN A 115 0.70 13.23 11.85
C GLN A 115 -0.67 13.56 11.26
N TRP A 116 -1.37 12.58 10.67
CA TRP A 116 -2.64 12.71 9.98
C TRP A 116 -3.72 11.90 10.69
N ILE A 117 -4.46 12.57 11.57
CA ILE A 117 -5.49 11.96 12.40
C ILE A 117 -6.60 11.25 11.59
N ASP A 118 -7.03 11.86 10.49
CA ASP A 118 -8.09 11.33 9.61
C ASP A 118 -7.54 10.58 8.38
N ALA A 119 -6.37 9.95 8.51
CA ALA A 119 -5.80 9.13 7.43
C ALA A 119 -6.74 7.93 7.12
N PRO A 120 -6.79 7.45 5.87
CA PRO A 120 -7.53 6.24 5.53
C PRO A 120 -7.12 5.05 6.41
N ASP A 121 -8.09 4.26 6.85
CA ASP A 121 -7.81 3.05 7.63
C ASP A 121 -7.09 1.97 6.81
N PRO A 122 -7.45 1.69 5.54
CA PRO A 122 -6.72 0.69 4.75
C PRO A 122 -5.30 1.15 4.38
N ASP A 123 -4.29 0.35 4.74
CA ASP A 123 -2.87 0.66 4.52
C ASP A 123 -2.50 0.74 3.04
N ASP A 124 -3.12 -0.08 2.20
CA ASP A 124 -2.96 -0.06 0.75
C ASP A 124 -3.40 1.29 0.16
N VAL A 125 -4.56 1.79 0.58
CA VAL A 125 -5.07 3.10 0.15
C VAL A 125 -4.14 4.22 0.61
N LEU A 126 -3.72 4.20 1.88
CA LEU A 126 -2.79 5.20 2.41
C LEU A 126 -1.44 5.15 1.68
N PHE A 127 -0.91 3.97 1.39
CA PHE A 127 0.34 3.79 0.64
C PHE A 127 0.24 4.37 -0.77
N ILE A 128 -0.84 4.07 -1.50
CA ILE A 128 -1.08 4.59 -2.85
C ILE A 128 -1.12 6.12 -2.85
N LEU A 129 -1.77 6.73 -1.86
CA LEU A 129 -1.81 8.19 -1.72
C LEU A 129 -0.43 8.79 -1.46
N LEU A 130 0.37 8.16 -0.58
CA LEU A 130 1.72 8.64 -0.25
C LEU A 130 2.68 8.52 -1.44
N GLU A 131 2.66 7.41 -2.18
CA GLU A 131 3.48 7.21 -3.38
C GLU A 131 3.05 8.12 -4.54
N SER A 132 1.74 8.31 -4.73
CA SER A 132 1.22 9.26 -5.72
C SER A 132 1.64 10.70 -5.38
N ALA A 133 1.52 11.10 -4.11
CA ALA A 133 1.94 12.41 -3.64
C ALA A 133 3.46 12.62 -3.80
N LYS A 134 4.27 11.61 -3.47
CA LYS A 134 5.73 11.61 -3.68
C LYS A 134 6.09 11.81 -5.15
N THR A 135 5.44 11.05 -6.04
CA THR A 135 5.63 11.17 -7.50
C THR A 135 5.31 12.58 -7.98
N GLN A 136 4.20 13.16 -7.54
CA GLN A 136 3.81 14.54 -7.90
C GLN A 136 4.78 15.60 -7.35
N CYS A 137 5.26 15.42 -6.11
CA CYS A 137 6.25 16.32 -5.51
C CYS A 137 7.58 16.29 -6.30
N LEU A 138 8.06 15.10 -6.64
CA LEU A 138 9.27 14.89 -7.44
C LEU A 138 9.12 15.44 -8.86
N ALA A 139 7.97 15.24 -9.50
CA ALA A 139 7.70 15.79 -10.83
C ALA A 139 7.72 17.32 -10.84
N PHE A 140 7.22 17.98 -9.78
CA PHE A 140 7.20 19.44 -9.68
C PHE A 140 8.55 20.04 -9.27
N ALA A 141 9.29 19.35 -8.39
CA ALA A 141 10.59 19.76 -7.88
C ALA A 141 11.62 18.62 -8.06
N PRO A 142 12.07 18.38 -9.31
CA PRO A 142 12.99 17.27 -9.62
C PRO A 142 14.41 17.52 -9.11
N ASN A 143 14.74 18.76 -8.73
CA ASN A 143 16.04 19.15 -8.18
C ASN A 143 16.19 18.82 -6.69
N LEU A 144 15.46 17.82 -6.18
CA LEU A 144 15.91 17.13 -4.98
C LEU A 144 17.29 16.60 -5.34
N GLU A 145 18.36 17.25 -4.86
CA GLU A 145 19.73 16.96 -5.31
C GLU A 145 19.89 15.44 -5.33
N ALA A 146 20.19 14.86 -6.49
CA ALA A 146 20.25 13.40 -6.66
C ALA A 146 21.30 12.75 -5.73
N ALA A 147 22.13 13.56 -5.06
CA ALA A 147 23.11 13.18 -4.05
C ALA A 147 22.65 13.38 -2.59
N ALA A 148 21.48 13.98 -2.34
CA ALA A 148 20.92 14.12 -1.01
C ALA A 148 20.44 12.73 -0.55
N GLN A 149 21.28 12.05 0.21
CA GLN A 149 20.95 10.80 0.91
C GLN A 149 19.73 10.94 1.86
N TRP A 150 19.22 12.16 2.07
CA TRP A 150 18.19 12.51 3.05
C TRP A 150 17.16 13.43 2.40
N VAL A 151 15.88 13.04 2.47
CA VAL A 151 14.75 13.88 2.02
C VAL A 151 14.54 15.02 3.01
N PRO A 152 14.60 16.30 2.59
CA PRO A 152 14.39 17.44 3.48
C PRO A 152 13.00 17.44 4.13
N ALA A 153 12.91 18.00 5.35
CA ALA A 153 11.65 18.01 6.11
C ALA A 153 10.48 18.70 5.38
N HIS A 154 10.75 19.75 4.59
CA HIS A 154 9.72 20.44 3.82
C HIS A 154 9.19 19.60 2.64
N TYR A 155 9.99 18.67 2.08
CA TYR A 155 9.53 17.71 1.07
C TYR A 155 8.61 16.65 1.69
N LYS A 156 8.98 16.15 2.88
CA LYS A 156 8.11 15.25 3.68
C LYS A 156 6.77 15.90 3.97
N GLN A 157 6.79 17.11 4.52
CA GLN A 157 5.58 17.87 4.81
C GLN A 157 4.75 18.12 3.54
N ALA A 158 5.39 18.46 2.42
CA ALA A 158 4.71 18.64 1.14
C ALA A 158 4.05 17.34 0.65
N GLN A 159 4.71 16.19 0.77
CA GLN A 159 4.13 14.88 0.44
C GLN A 159 2.88 14.61 1.28
N LEU A 160 2.94 14.80 2.60
CA LEU A 160 1.80 14.53 3.48
C LEU A 160 0.63 15.48 3.19
N MET A 161 0.90 16.76 2.96
CA MET A 161 -0.13 17.73 2.56
C MET A 161 -0.77 17.38 1.23
N GLN A 162 0.03 16.92 0.26
CA GLN A 162 -0.50 16.50 -1.03
C GLN A 162 -1.31 15.22 -0.94
N ALA A 163 -0.87 14.23 -0.16
CA ALA A 163 -1.63 13.00 0.09
C ALA A 163 -3.01 13.31 0.73
N ARG A 164 -3.05 14.26 1.69
CA ARG A 164 -4.30 14.77 2.26
C ARG A 164 -5.22 15.40 1.21
N ALA A 165 -4.66 16.26 0.36
CA ALA A 165 -5.43 16.91 -0.69
C ALA A 165 -6.03 15.88 -1.67
N LEU A 166 -5.25 14.86 -2.05
CA LEU A 166 -5.73 13.75 -2.88
C LEU A 166 -6.89 12.99 -2.21
N TRP A 167 -6.76 12.65 -0.92
CA TRP A 167 -7.84 11.98 -0.17
C TRP A 167 -9.12 12.80 -0.03
N GLN A 168 -8.98 14.12 0.21
CA GLN A 168 -10.15 14.99 0.29
C GLN A 168 -10.84 15.13 -1.06
N SER A 169 -10.07 15.14 -2.16
CA SER A 169 -10.63 15.13 -3.51
C SER A 169 -11.40 13.83 -3.80
N THR A 170 -10.90 12.66 -3.38
CA THR A 170 -11.62 11.40 -3.56
C THR A 170 -12.92 11.36 -2.74
N LYS A 171 -12.90 11.90 -1.51
CA LYS A 171 -14.10 12.01 -0.67
C LYS A 171 -15.16 12.96 -1.24
N ALA A 172 -14.76 14.15 -1.67
CA ALA A 172 -15.68 15.13 -2.23
C ALA A 172 -16.36 14.64 -3.53
N ASN A 173 -15.59 13.97 -4.40
CA ASN A 173 -16.12 13.42 -5.63
C ASN A 173 -17.09 12.24 -5.40
N ALA A 174 -16.92 11.47 -4.31
CA ALA A 174 -17.85 10.40 -3.96
C ALA A 174 -19.25 10.90 -3.57
N SER A 175 -19.36 12.12 -3.04
CA SER A 175 -20.64 12.71 -2.62
C SER A 175 -21.36 13.49 -3.73
N ASP A 176 -20.67 13.96 -4.75
CA ASP A 176 -21.19 14.93 -5.74
C ASP A 176 -21.58 14.29 -7.09
N SER A 177 -21.43 12.96 -7.25
CA SER A 177 -21.62 12.25 -8.52
C SER A 177 -22.83 11.30 -8.56
N ILE A 178 -23.99 11.71 -8.03
CA ILE A 178 -25.29 11.08 -8.37
C ILE A 178 -25.90 11.85 -9.54
N ASN A 179 -25.30 11.72 -10.72
CA ASN A 179 -25.93 12.06 -12.00
C ASN A 179 -25.51 10.99 -13.03
N ALA A 180 -26.51 10.42 -13.69
CA ALA A 180 -26.44 9.12 -14.39
C ALA A 180 -25.60 9.08 -15.69
N GLU A 181 -24.83 10.12 -16.01
CA GLU A 181 -24.08 10.20 -17.27
C GLU A 181 -22.69 10.82 -17.03
N GLY A 182 -21.69 9.97 -16.79
CA GLY A 182 -20.27 10.32 -16.90
C GLY A 182 -19.53 10.53 -15.58
N PHE A 183 -18.64 9.61 -15.25
CA PHE A 183 -17.62 9.79 -14.21
C PHE A 183 -16.65 10.90 -14.63
N THR A 184 -16.94 12.16 -14.29
CA THR A 184 -15.99 13.26 -14.48
C THR A 184 -15.04 13.29 -13.28
N VAL A 185 -13.87 12.67 -13.42
CA VAL A 185 -12.80 12.77 -12.43
C VAL A 185 -12.18 14.17 -12.52
N THR A 186 -12.50 15.04 -11.57
CA THR A 186 -11.90 16.37 -11.47
C THR A 186 -10.46 16.26 -10.98
N VAL A 187 -9.50 16.52 -11.86
CA VAL A 187 -8.09 16.56 -11.49
C VAL A 187 -7.79 17.95 -10.93
N PHE A 188 -7.66 18.06 -9.62
CA PHE A 188 -7.25 19.31 -9.00
C PHE A 188 -5.74 19.52 -9.17
N PRO A 189 -5.30 20.70 -9.61
CA PRO A 189 -3.87 21.01 -9.67
C PRO A 189 -3.30 21.02 -8.24
N MET A 190 -2.02 20.65 -8.11
CA MET A 190 -1.32 20.66 -6.83
C MET A 190 -1.43 22.03 -6.12
N ASP A 191 -1.71 22.01 -4.82
CA ASP A 191 -2.01 23.20 -4.03
C ASP A 191 -0.85 24.21 -4.00
N ARG A 192 -1.18 25.50 -3.92
CA ARG A 192 -0.18 26.59 -3.91
C ARG A 192 0.75 26.48 -2.70
N THR A 193 0.25 26.04 -1.55
CA THR A 193 1.04 25.86 -0.32
C THR A 193 2.06 24.75 -0.50
N VAL A 194 1.65 23.61 -1.06
CA VAL A 194 2.54 22.49 -1.40
C VAL A 194 3.63 22.95 -2.37
N LYS A 195 3.26 23.71 -3.42
CA LYS A 195 4.23 24.30 -4.36
C LYS A 195 5.23 25.22 -3.68
N ASN A 196 4.77 26.08 -2.76
CA ASN A 196 5.64 27.00 -2.02
C ASN A 196 6.57 26.25 -1.04
N LEU A 197 6.15 25.12 -0.48
CA LEU A 197 7.01 24.27 0.34
C LEU A 197 8.12 23.63 -0.49
N LEU A 198 7.78 23.06 -1.66
CA LEU A 198 8.74 22.40 -2.54
C LEU A 198 9.71 23.39 -3.20
N ARG A 199 9.22 24.57 -3.59
CA ARG A 199 10.00 25.61 -4.28
C ARG A 199 9.68 26.98 -3.69
N PRO A 200 10.25 27.32 -2.52
CA PRO A 200 10.00 28.59 -1.88
C PRO A 200 10.50 29.74 -2.76
N LYS A 201 9.61 30.70 -3.05
CA LYS A 201 9.97 31.91 -3.81
C LYS A 201 10.89 32.77 -2.95
N ARG A 202 12.18 32.84 -3.30
CA ARG A 202 13.08 33.83 -2.72
C ARG A 202 12.67 35.21 -3.23
N GLY A 203 12.51 36.18 -2.33
CA GLY A 203 12.33 37.57 -2.71
C GLY A 203 13.56 38.03 -3.49
N VAL A 204 13.37 38.44 -4.75
CA VAL A 204 14.43 39.12 -5.50
C VAL A 204 14.42 40.57 -5.01
N PRO A 205 15.52 41.08 -4.42
CA PRO A 205 15.58 42.49 -4.07
C PRO A 205 15.44 43.32 -5.35
N SER A 206 14.31 44.03 -5.46
CA SER A 206 14.09 45.04 -6.49
C SER A 206 14.78 46.31 -6.03
N VAL A 207 15.94 46.63 -6.60
CA VAL A 207 16.56 47.94 -6.42
C VAL A 207 15.75 48.92 -7.27
N PHE A 208 14.96 49.78 -6.62
CA PHE A 208 14.31 50.94 -7.22
C PHE A 208 15.23 52.16 -7.14
#